data_AF-A0AAD7WEU4-F1
#
_entry.id   AF-A0AAD7WEU4-F1
#
_cell.length_a   1.000
_cell.length_b   1.000
_cell.length_c   1.000
_cell.angle_alpha   90.00
_cell.angle_beta   90.00
_cell.angle_gamma   90.00
#
_symmetry.space_group_name_H-M   'P 1'
#
loop_
_entity.id
_entity.type
_entity.pdbx_description
1 polymer ?
#
loop_
_entity_poly.entity_id
_entity_poly.type
_entity_poly.pdbx_seq_one_letter_code
_entity_poly.pdbx_strand_id
1 'polypeptide(L)'
;MVGGIKLQSGQRLPPLRSYMDDVTSILQTAACTTRLLKRLDELVSWARMKIKPSKSRSLSLRKGVRNGNTIFVAGGEQIPLLVTQPIQSLGRQYTAELSDKQMGKAIQKQLSDGLARID
;
A
#
# COMPACT_ATOMS: atom_id res chain seq x y z
N MET A 1 20.24 1.94 10.28
CA MET A 1 18.87 2.34 10.62
C MET A 1 18.05 2.42 9.33
N VAL A 2 16.92 1.71 9.24
CA VAL A 2 16.04 1.78 8.06
C VAL A 2 15.28 3.12 8.14
N GLY A 3 15.80 4.16 7.50
CA GLY A 3 15.24 5.51 7.59
C GLY A 3 13.97 5.64 6.76
N GLY A 4 12.89 6.13 7.37
CA GLY A 4 11.70 6.58 6.63
C GLY A 4 11.99 7.83 5.79
N ILE A 5 10.99 8.34 5.10
CA ILE A 5 11.17 9.42 4.11
C ILE A 5 11.31 10.78 4.79
N LYS A 6 12.32 11.56 4.37
CA LYS A 6 12.43 12.99 4.70
C LYS A 6 11.57 13.79 3.72
N LEU A 7 10.64 14.58 4.24
CA LEU A 7 9.79 15.49 3.50
C LEU A 7 10.56 16.77 3.15
N GLN A 8 10.05 17.53 2.17
CA GLN A 8 10.59 18.84 1.81
C GLN A 8 10.56 19.83 2.98
N SER A 9 9.56 19.72 3.86
CA SER A 9 9.45 20.52 5.09
C SER A 9 10.50 20.19 6.17
N GLY A 10 11.41 19.25 5.89
CA GLY A 10 12.45 18.81 6.83
C GLY A 10 12.01 17.72 7.80
N GLN A 11 10.70 17.54 7.99
CA GLN A 11 10.14 16.46 8.82
C GLN A 11 10.45 15.08 8.23
N ARG A 12 10.59 14.07 9.09
CA ARG A 12 10.81 12.68 8.67
C ARG A 12 9.60 11.83 9.02
N LEU A 13 9.02 11.20 8.01
CA LEU A 13 8.01 10.16 8.20
C LEU A 13 8.67 8.92 8.80
N PRO A 14 8.05 8.25 9.79
CA PRO A 14 8.55 6.98 10.28
C PRO A 14 8.49 5.92 9.17
N PRO A 15 9.41 4.95 9.16
CA PRO A 15 9.46 3.90 8.14
C PRO A 15 8.25 2.94 8.19
N LEU A 16 7.55 2.93 9.32
CA LEU A 16 6.39 2.08 9.59
C LEU A 16 5.38 2.87 10.42
N ARG A 17 4.12 2.77 10.05
CA ARG A 17 2.95 3.24 10.81
C ARG A 17 1.97 2.09 10.90
N SER A 18 1.40 1.87 12.07
CA SER A 18 0.36 0.88 12.29
C SER A 18 -0.92 1.55 12.75
N TYR A 19 -2.04 0.99 12.34
CA TYR A 19 -3.35 1.32 12.87
C TYR A 19 -4.15 0.02 12.96
N MET A 20 -4.56 -0.37 14.17
CA MET A 20 -5.18 -1.68 14.42
C MET A 20 -4.28 -2.82 13.88
N ASP A 21 -4.83 -3.69 13.03
CA ASP A 21 -4.12 -4.79 12.36
C ASP A 21 -3.39 -4.38 11.07
N ASP A 22 -3.61 -3.16 10.59
CA ASP A 22 -3.00 -2.67 9.36
C ASP A 22 -1.66 -1.97 9.61
N VAL A 23 -0.71 -2.21 8.70
CA VAL A 23 0.62 -1.61 8.71
C VAL A 23 0.92 -0.99 7.36
N THR A 24 1.35 0.27 7.38
CA THR A 24 1.85 1.01 6.21
C THR A 24 3.34 1.27 6.37
N SER A 25 4.13 0.93 5.36
CA SER A 25 5.56 1.24 5.32
C SER A 25 5.90 2.13 4.13
N ILE A 26 6.68 3.17 4.39
CA ILE A 26 7.11 4.15 3.38
C ILE A 26 8.61 4.37 3.53
N LEU A 27 9.36 3.96 2.51
CA LEU A 27 10.82 3.86 2.54
C LEU A 27 11.43 4.34 1.22
N GLN A 28 12.68 4.80 1.29
CA GLN A 28 13.36 5.39 0.13
C GLN A 28 13.87 4.36 -0.89
N THR A 29 14.15 3.12 -0.47
CA THR A 29 14.76 2.11 -1.34
C THR A 29 14.10 0.74 -1.17
N ALA A 30 14.03 -0.01 -2.27
CA ALA A 30 13.47 -1.36 -2.27
C ALA A 30 14.25 -2.33 -1.34
N ALA A 31 15.58 -2.18 -1.27
CA ALA A 31 16.40 -2.98 -0.37
C ALA A 31 16.06 -2.74 1.12
N CYS A 32 15.81 -1.48 1.50
CA CYS A 32 15.34 -1.13 2.84
C CYS A 32 13.97 -1.76 3.14
N THR A 33 13.03 -1.66 2.20
CA THR A 33 11.68 -2.26 2.33
C THR A 33 11.75 -3.77 2.49
N THR A 34 12.57 -4.44 1.68
CA THR A 34 12.73 -5.90 1.75
C THR A 34 13.28 -6.34 3.11
N ARG A 35 14.30 -5.65 3.63
CA ARG A 35 14.83 -5.94 4.97
C ARG A 35 13.81 -5.68 6.08
N LEU A 36 13.03 -4.60 5.96
CA LEU A 36 11.99 -4.27 6.92
C LEU A 36 10.88 -5.32 6.91
N LEU A 37 10.40 -5.75 5.74
CA LEU A 37 9.38 -6.78 5.61
C LEU A 37 9.85 -8.11 6.17
N LYS A 38 11.10 -8.51 5.90
CA LYS A 38 11.68 -9.73 6.47
C LYS A 38 11.70 -9.67 8.00
N ARG A 39 12.16 -8.54 8.57
CA ARG A 39 12.22 -8.37 10.03
C ARG A 39 10.82 -8.32 10.65
N LEU A 40 9.87 -7.68 9.98
CA LEU A 40 8.49 -7.61 10.42
C LEU A 40 7.87 -9.02 10.46
N ASP A 41 8.08 -9.81 9.41
CA ASP A 41 7.59 -11.19 9.31
C ASP A 41 8.16 -12.09 10.43
N GLU A 42 9.46 -11.96 10.73
CA GLU A 42 10.09 -12.63 11.88
C GLU A 42 9.40 -12.26 13.19
N LEU A 43 9.21 -10.96 13.46
CA LEU A 43 8.62 -10.48 14.72
C LEU A 43 7.13 -10.86 14.85
N VAL A 44 6.37 -10.75 13.76
CA VAL A 44 4.95 -11.12 13.70
C VAL A 44 4.81 -12.63 13.92
N SER A 45 5.69 -13.45 13.33
CA SER A 45 5.70 -14.91 13.56
C SER A 45 6.00 -15.27 15.01
N TRP A 46 6.92 -14.56 15.68
CA TRP A 46 7.19 -14.74 17.11
C TRP A 46 5.95 -14.48 17.98
N ALA A 47 5.13 -13.50 17.59
CA ALA A 47 3.86 -13.20 18.24
C ALA A 47 2.73 -14.19 17.86
N ARG A 48 3.03 -15.28 17.14
CA ARG A 48 2.06 -16.25 16.58
C ARG A 48 1.04 -15.60 15.64
N MET A 49 1.43 -14.51 14.99
CA MET A 49 0.64 -13.83 13.97
C MET A 49 1.24 -14.12 12.57
N LYS A 50 0.49 -13.84 11.51
CA LYS A 50 0.96 -13.95 10.12
C LYS A 50 0.50 -12.74 9.30
N ILE A 51 1.41 -12.15 8.53
CA ILE A 51 1.06 -11.17 7.50
C ILE A 51 0.34 -11.90 6.37
N LYS A 52 -0.81 -11.39 5.91
CA LYS A 52 -1.57 -11.97 4.78
C LYS A 52 -1.21 -11.23 3.48
N PRO A 53 -0.31 -11.76 2.63
CA PRO A 53 0.21 -11.01 1.48
C PRO A 53 -0.89 -10.72 0.45
N SER A 54 -1.88 -11.61 0.32
CA SER A 54 -3.07 -11.43 -0.50
C SER A 54 -3.93 -10.22 -0.12
N LYS A 55 -3.87 -9.78 1.15
CA LYS A 55 -4.55 -8.57 1.65
C LYS A 55 -3.66 -7.32 1.62
N SER A 56 -2.37 -7.48 1.36
CA SER A 56 -1.42 -6.37 1.26
C SER A 56 -1.31 -5.87 -0.18
N ARG A 57 -0.86 -4.63 -0.37
CA ARG A 57 -0.39 -4.15 -1.68
C ARG A 57 0.92 -3.41 -1.56
N SER A 58 1.64 -3.42 -2.66
CA SER A 58 2.87 -2.65 -2.79
C SER A 58 2.84 -1.72 -4.00
N LEU A 59 3.56 -0.62 -3.87
CA LEU A 59 3.79 0.36 -4.91
C LEU A 59 5.23 0.86 -4.79
N SER A 60 6.00 0.75 -5.87
CA SER A 60 7.34 1.34 -5.95
C SER A 60 7.29 2.54 -6.88
N LEU A 61 7.92 3.64 -6.46
CA LEU A 61 8.09 4.85 -7.27
C LEU A 61 9.57 5.08 -7.54
N ARG A 62 9.93 5.46 -8.76
CA ARG A 62 11.27 5.85 -9.17
C ARG A 62 11.17 7.12 -10.02
N LYS A 63 11.81 8.21 -9.57
CA LYS A 63 11.77 9.52 -10.24
C LYS A 63 10.33 10.02 -10.50
N GLY A 64 9.44 9.84 -9.53
CA GLY A 64 8.03 10.25 -9.65
C GLY A 64 7.15 9.34 -10.53
N VAL A 65 7.74 8.33 -11.17
CA VAL A 65 7.03 7.38 -12.02
C VAL A 65 6.92 6.03 -11.32
N ARG A 66 5.81 5.34 -11.56
CA ARG A 66 5.60 3.99 -11.07
C ARG A 66 6.65 3.02 -11.63
N ASN A 67 7.22 2.21 -10.75
CA ASN A 67 8.10 1.10 -11.10
C ASN A 67 7.41 -0.24 -10.82
N GLY A 68 7.02 -0.95 -11.88
CA GLY A 68 6.37 -2.27 -11.79
C GLY A 68 7.34 -3.43 -11.58
N ASN A 69 8.66 -3.20 -11.71
CA ASN A 69 9.66 -4.27 -11.66
C ASN A 69 10.09 -4.61 -10.23
N THR A 70 9.71 -3.79 -9.25
CA THR A 70 10.02 -4.05 -7.85
C THR A 70 8.90 -4.90 -7.25
N ILE A 71 9.24 -6.13 -6.86
CA ILE A 71 8.33 -7.06 -6.19
C ILE A 71 8.79 -7.23 -4.74
N PHE A 72 7.84 -7.23 -3.81
CA PHE A 72 8.10 -7.49 -2.40
C PHE A 72 7.44 -8.79 -1.96
N VAL A 73 8.05 -9.42 -0.96
CA VAL A 73 7.61 -10.70 -0.39
C VAL A 73 7.41 -10.52 1.11
N ALA A 74 6.34 -11.11 1.65
CA ALA A 74 6.09 -11.24 3.09
C ALA A 74 5.49 -12.61 3.36
N GLY A 75 5.82 -13.26 4.49
CA GLY A 75 5.28 -14.58 4.82
C GLY A 75 5.57 -15.65 3.77
N GLY A 76 6.65 -15.51 3.00
CA GLY A 76 7.03 -16.40 1.90
C GLY A 76 6.26 -16.22 0.58
N GLU A 77 5.27 -15.32 0.52
CA GLU A 77 4.45 -15.10 -0.68
C GLU A 77 4.64 -13.69 -1.26
N GLN A 78 4.44 -13.53 -2.56
CA GLN A 78 4.54 -12.23 -3.22
C GLN A 78 3.39 -11.32 -2.80
N ILE A 79 3.70 -10.07 -2.44
CA ILE A 79 2.70 -9.03 -2.19
C ILE A 79 2.22 -8.52 -3.56
N PRO A 80 0.90 -8.58 -3.86
CA PRO A 80 0.39 -8.09 -5.14
C PRO A 80 0.68 -6.59 -5.34
N LEU A 81 0.94 -6.23 -6.59
CA LEU A 81 1.13 -4.84 -6.99
C LEU A 81 -0.21 -4.12 -6.99
N LEU A 82 -0.22 -2.86 -6.56
CA LEU A 82 -1.43 -2.01 -6.64
C LEU A 82 -1.93 -1.83 -8.09
N VAL A 83 -1.04 -2.02 -9.07
CA VAL A 83 -1.34 -1.94 -10.51
C VAL A 83 -2.26 -3.06 -10.95
N THR A 84 -1.95 -4.28 -10.54
CA THR A 84 -2.65 -5.48 -10.97
C THR A 84 -3.86 -5.73 -10.10
N GLN A 85 -3.78 -5.35 -8.82
CA GLN A 85 -4.86 -5.51 -7.86
C GLN A 85 -5.06 -4.22 -7.06
N PRO A 86 -5.92 -3.30 -7.55
CA PRO A 86 -6.33 -2.12 -6.79
C PRO A 86 -6.93 -2.49 -5.43
N ILE A 87 -6.92 -1.55 -4.48
CA ILE A 87 -7.57 -1.70 -3.17
C ILE A 87 -8.84 -0.86 -3.15
N GLN A 88 -9.90 -1.38 -2.54
CA GLN A 88 -11.03 -0.56 -2.11
C GLN A 88 -10.98 -0.41 -0.59
N SER A 89 -11.01 0.84 -0.10
CA SER A 89 -11.04 1.14 1.33
C SER A 89 -11.99 2.30 1.58
N LEU A 90 -12.90 2.14 2.54
CA LEU A 90 -13.91 3.13 2.94
C LEU A 90 -14.69 3.72 1.73
N GLY A 91 -15.09 2.86 0.78
CA GLY A 91 -15.82 3.28 -0.41
C GLY A 91 -14.97 3.88 -1.54
N ARG A 92 -13.69 4.20 -1.28
CA ARG A 92 -12.75 4.72 -2.27
C ARG A 92 -11.91 3.60 -2.89
N GLN A 93 -11.82 3.60 -4.21
CA GLN A 93 -10.89 2.73 -4.93
C GLN A 93 -9.54 3.44 -5.09
N TYR A 94 -8.50 2.83 -4.52
CA TYR A 94 -7.11 3.23 -4.68
C TYR A 94 -6.48 2.41 -5.79
N THR A 95 -6.21 3.07 -6.90
CA THR A 95 -5.53 2.49 -8.06
C THR A 95 -4.05 2.88 -8.03
N ALA A 96 -3.25 2.29 -8.92
CA ALA A 96 -1.87 2.71 -9.10
C ALA A 96 -1.72 4.00 -9.93
N GLU A 97 -2.83 4.68 -10.23
CA GLU A 97 -2.79 6.02 -10.82
C GLU A 97 -2.45 7.02 -9.72
N LEU A 98 -1.40 7.81 -9.94
CA LEU A 98 -1.02 8.90 -9.04
C LEU A 98 -1.88 10.15 -9.30
N SER A 99 -3.17 9.95 -9.57
CA SER A 99 -4.10 11.00 -9.97
C SER A 99 -5.52 10.69 -9.53
N ASP A 100 -6.21 11.73 -9.09
CA ASP A 100 -7.59 11.68 -8.63
C ASP A 100 -8.61 12.04 -9.73
N LYS A 101 -8.17 12.26 -10.97
CA LYS A 101 -9.04 12.67 -12.08
C LYS A 101 -10.20 11.73 -12.35
N GLN A 102 -10.01 10.43 -12.09
CA GLN A 102 -11.06 9.42 -12.30
C GLN A 102 -12.10 9.37 -11.18
N MET A 103 -11.81 9.98 -10.03
CA MET A 103 -12.64 9.86 -8.82
C MET A 103 -14.02 10.51 -9.00
N GLY A 104 -14.11 11.62 -9.72
CA GLY A 104 -15.42 12.24 -10.03
C GLY A 104 -16.36 11.30 -10.79
N LYS A 105 -15.83 10.61 -11.82
CA LYS A 105 -16.59 9.61 -12.59
C LYS A 105 -16.98 8.40 -11.73
N ALA A 106 -16.08 7.96 -10.84
CA ALA A 106 -16.35 6.85 -9.95
C ALA A 106 -17.48 7.16 -8.96
N ILE A 107 -17.49 8.36 -8.37
CA ILE A 107 -18.56 8.80 -7.45
C ILE A 107 -19.89 8.93 -8.19
N GLN A 108 -19.90 9.53 -9.38
CA GLN A 108 -21.12 9.64 -10.18
C GLN A 108 -21.71 8.26 -10.50
N LYS A 109 -20.85 7.30 -10.87
CA LYS A 109 -21.28 5.92 -11.10
C LYS A 109 -21.82 5.26 -9.83
N GLN A 110 -21.12 5.39 -8.70
CA GLN A 110 -21.60 4.86 -7.41
C GLN A 110 -22.96 5.44 -7.01
N LEU A 111 -23.19 6.73 -7.25
CA LEU A 111 -24.48 7.37 -7.02
C LEU A 111 -25.57 6.78 -7.92
N SER A 112 -25.33 6.69 -9.23
CA SER A 112 -26.28 6.11 -10.18
C SER A 112 -26.62 4.65 -9.85
N ASP A 113 -25.60 3.82 -9.58
CA ASP A 113 -25.77 2.41 -9.20
C ASP A 113 -26.49 2.27 -7.86
N GLY A 114 -26.31 3.23 -6.94
CA GLY A 114 -26.98 3.29 -5.66
C GLY A 114 -28.46 3.64 -5.80
N LEU A 115 -28.80 4.67 -6.58
CA LEU A 115 -30.17 5.08 -6.85
C LEU A 115 -30.98 3.96 -7.52
N ALA A 116 -30.40 3.30 -8.52
CA ALA A 116 -31.04 2.20 -9.24
C ALA A 116 -31.32 0.94 -8.38
N ARG A 117 -30.78 0.86 -7.16
CA ARG A 117 -31.06 -0.24 -6.21
C ARG A 117 -32.14 0.11 -5.19
N ILE A 118 -32.49 1.40 -5.08
CA ILE A 118 -33.51 1.91 -4.16
C ILE A 118 -34.87 1.96 -4.88
N ASP A 119 -34.87 2.24 -6.19
CA ASP A 119 -36.02 2.03 -7.09
C ASP A 119 -36.34 0.53 -7.28
#